data_AF-A0A6S7KTV8-F1
#
_entry.id   AF-A0A6S7KTV8-F1
#
_cell.length_a   1.000
_cell.length_b   1.000
_cell.length_c   1.000
_cell.angle_alpha   90.00
_cell.angle_beta   90.00
_cell.angle_gamma   90.00
#
_symmetry.space_group_name_H-M   'P 1'
#
loop_
_entity.id
_entity.type
_entity.pdbx_description
1 polymer ?
#
loop_
_entity_poly.entity_id
_entity_poly.type
_entity_poly.pdbx_seq_one_letter_code
_entity_poly.pdbx_strand_id
1 'polypeptide(L)' 'LPAVRPRKLKQLSKPKKTVSRAYGGSRCAKCVRERIVRAFLIEEQKIVVRVLKAQSGNKGKGQ' A
#
# COMPACT_ATOMS: atom_id res chain seq x y z
N LEU A 1 -0.66 -16.27 -13.46
CA LEU A 1 -2.06 -16.76 -13.52
C LEU A 1 -2.27 -17.40 -14.89
N PRO A 2 -3.05 -18.48 -14.99
CA PRO A 2 -3.27 -19.17 -16.26
C PRO A 2 -4.06 -18.28 -17.21
N ALA A 3 -3.59 -18.18 -18.46
CA ALA A 3 -4.30 -17.50 -19.53
C ALA A 3 -5.39 -18.43 -20.10
N VAL A 4 -6.62 -18.31 -19.59
CA VAL A 4 -7.76 -19.12 -20.01
C VAL A 4 -9.02 -18.26 -20.19
N ARG A 5 -9.98 -18.74 -20.98
CA ARG A 5 -11.28 -18.05 -21.16
C ARG A 5 -11.99 -17.86 -19.81
N PRO A 6 -12.78 -16.78 -19.60
CA PRO A 6 -13.45 -16.51 -18.32
C PRO A 6 -14.33 -17.65 -17.80
N ARG A 7 -15.06 -18.36 -18.67
CA ARG A 7 -15.87 -19.53 -18.27
C ARG A 7 -15.01 -20.66 -17.68
N LYS A 8 -13.85 -20.93 -18.29
CA LYS A 8 -12.89 -21.92 -17.80
C LYS A 8 -12.20 -21.44 -16.52
N LEU A 9 -11.88 -20.14 -16.45
CA LEU A 9 -11.33 -19.52 -15.23
C LEU A 9 -12.28 -19.69 -14.03
N LYS A 10 -13.60 -19.56 -14.22
CA LYS A 10 -14.59 -19.77 -13.15
C LYS A 10 -14.53 -21.17 -12.54
N GLN A 11 -14.27 -22.19 -13.36
CA GLN A 11 -14.21 -23.61 -12.95
C GLN A 11 -12.89 -23.99 -12.24
N LEU A 12 -11.81 -23.21 -12.40
CA LEU A 12 -10.53 -23.49 -11.75
C LEU A 12 -10.60 -23.28 -10.22
N SER A 13 -9.82 -24.05 -9.48
CA SER A 13 -9.67 -23.90 -8.03
C SER A 13 -9.01 -22.56 -7.65
N LYS A 14 -9.25 -22.07 -6.43
CA LYS A 14 -8.73 -20.78 -5.94
C LYS A 14 -7.20 -20.61 -6.07
N PRO A 15 -6.33 -21.54 -5.65
CA PRO A 15 -4.87 -21.33 -5.72
C PRO A 15 -4.35 -21.22 -7.16
N LYS A 16 -5.08 -21.78 -8.15
CA LYS A 16 -4.75 -21.62 -9.57
C LYS A 16 -5.09 -20.21 -10.10
N LYS A 17 -5.89 -19.42 -9.37
CA LYS A 17 -6.42 -18.11 -9.78
C LYS A 17 -5.82 -16.94 -9.02
N THR A 18 -5.07 -17.18 -7.95
CA THR A 18 -4.52 -16.13 -7.09
C THR A 18 -3.04 -16.37 -6.78
N VAL A 19 -2.43 -15.39 -6.12
CA VAL A 19 -1.09 -15.54 -5.52
C VAL A 19 -1.23 -15.23 -4.03
N SER A 20 -0.53 -15.96 -3.16
CA SER A 20 -0.59 -15.73 -1.71
C SER A 20 0.22 -14.49 -1.30
N ARG A 21 -0.33 -13.30 -1.58
CA ARG A 21 0.17 -11.99 -1.14
C ARG A 21 -0.92 -10.92 -1.24
N ALA A 22 -0.69 -9.75 -0.64
CA ALA A 22 -1.55 -8.59 -0.84
C ALA A 22 -1.65 -8.23 -2.33
N TYR A 23 -2.87 -7.98 -2.81
CA TYR A 23 -3.20 -7.75 -4.23
C TYR A 23 -2.68 -8.86 -5.17
N GLY A 24 -2.59 -10.10 -4.66
CA GLY A 24 -2.18 -11.27 -5.42
C GLY A 24 -3.11 -11.55 -6.60
N GLY A 25 -2.53 -11.76 -7.79
CA GLY A 25 -3.29 -12.00 -9.01
C GLY A 25 -3.86 -10.74 -9.69
N SER A 26 -3.99 -9.62 -8.98
CA SER A 26 -4.47 -8.35 -9.55
C SER A 26 -3.37 -7.32 -9.80
N ARG A 27 -2.27 -7.35 -9.04
CA ARG A 27 -1.13 -6.44 -9.21
C ARG A 27 0.21 -7.17 -9.23
N CYS A 28 1.18 -6.56 -9.90
CA CYS A 28 2.55 -7.06 -9.99
C CYS A 28 3.30 -6.92 -8.65
N ALA A 29 4.34 -7.74 -8.41
CA ALA A 29 5.08 -7.71 -7.14
C ALA A 29 5.77 -6.35 -6.90
N LYS A 30 6.39 -5.77 -7.94
CA LYS A 30 7.01 -4.44 -7.90
C LYS A 30 6.00 -3.35 -7.53
N CYS A 31 4.83 -3.38 -8.16
CA CYS A 31 3.72 -2.46 -7.92
C CYS A 31 3.24 -2.49 -6.46
N VAL A 32 3.16 -3.68 -5.86
CA VAL A 32 2.77 -3.86 -4.46
C VAL A 32 3.85 -3.30 -3.52
N ARG A 33 5.13 -3.59 -3.80
CA ARG A 33 6.25 -3.04 -3.03
C ARG A 33 6.27 -1.51 -3.06
N GLU A 34 6.12 -0.91 -4.24
CA GLU A 34 6.07 0.55 -4.40
C GLU A 34 4.90 1.17 -3.64
N ARG A 35 3.71 0.54 -3.67
CA ARG A 35 2.55 1.01 -2.90
C ARG A 35 2.81 0.98 -1.39
N ILE A 36 3.42 -0.09 -0.88
CA ILE A 36 3.75 -0.22 0.54
C ILE A 36 4.75 0.86 0.96
N VAL A 37 5.87 0.97 0.24
CA VAL A 37 6.93 1.93 0.56
C VAL A 37 6.42 3.37 0.46
N ARG A 38 5.67 3.68 -0.61
CA ARG A 38 5.11 5.02 -0.81
C ARG A 38 4.10 5.38 0.28
N ALA A 39 3.20 4.47 0.63
CA ALA A 39 2.22 4.72 1.69
C ALA A 39 2.91 4.95 3.04
N PHE A 40 3.89 4.13 3.38
CA PHE A 40 4.70 4.29 4.60
C PHE A 40 5.37 5.67 4.65
N LEU A 41 6.16 6.02 3.63
CA LEU A 41 6.91 7.28 3.62
C LEU A 41 6.00 8.52 3.66
N ILE A 42 4.84 8.47 3.00
CA ILE A 42 3.87 9.57 3.03
C ILE A 42 3.29 9.75 4.43
N GLU A 43 2.95 8.67 5.12
CA GLU A 43 2.43 8.75 6.49
C GLU A 43 3.51 9.23 7.47
N GLU A 44 4.74 8.72 7.36
CA GLU A 44 5.88 9.20 8.16
C GLU A 44 6.11 10.71 7.96
N GLN A 45 6.12 11.17 6.70
CA GLN A 45 6.27 12.60 6.40
C GLN A 45 5.11 13.43 6.97
N LYS A 46 3.86 12.94 6.88
CA LYS A 46 2.70 13.62 7.48
C LYS A 46 2.86 13.77 9.00
N ILE A 47 3.36 12.76 9.69
CA ILE A 47 3.61 12.79 11.14
C ILE A 47 4.68 13.84 11.46
N VAL A 48 5.83 13.81 10.76
CA VAL A 48 6.91 14.79 10.96
C VAL A 48 6.41 16.23 10.77
N VAL A 49 5.64 16.48 9.71
CA VAL A 49 5.08 17.81 9.44
C VAL A 49 4.12 18.26 10.55
N ARG A 50 3.30 17.35 11.10
CA ARG A 50 2.41 17.66 12.24
C ARG A 50 3.19 18.00 13.51
N VAL A 51 4.23 17.23 13.81
CA VAL A 51 5.08 17.46 15.00
C VAL A 51 5.82 18.80 14.90
N LEU A 52 6.41 19.11 13.75
CA LEU A 52 7.11 20.38 13.54
C LEU A 52 6.17 21.59 13.73
N LYS A 53 4.94 21.51 13.20
CA LYS A 53 3.91 22.55 13.39
C LYS A 53 3.49 22.71 14.86
N ALA A 54 3.35 21.61 15.59
CA ALA A 54 3.02 21.66 17.01
C ALA A 54 4.15 22.29 17.84
N GLN A 55 5.42 21.99 17.52
CA GLN A 55 6.57 22.57 18.19
C GLN A 55 6.74 24.07 17.90
N SER A 56 6.54 24.51 16.65
CA SER A 56 6.62 25.93 16.30
C SER A 56 5.53 26.76 16.97
N GLY A 57 4.31 26.23 17.11
CA GLY A 57 3.21 26.89 17.80
C GLY A 57 3.43 27.04 19.32
N ASN A 58 4.29 26.21 19.91
CA ASN A 58 4.57 26.25 21.35
C ASN A 58 5.75 27.19 21.73
N LYS A 59 6.61 27.55 20.76
CA LYS A 59 7.75 28.47 20.99
C LYS A 59 7.35 29.94 21.20
N GLY A 60 6.09 30.31 20.96
CA GLY A 60 5.57 31.66 21.16
C GLY A 60 4.85 31.93 22.49
N LYS A 61 4.80 30.96 23.43
CA LYS A 61 4.09 31.08 24.72
C LYS A 61 5.03 31.06 25.94
N GLY A 62 6.27 31.51 25.77
CA GLY A 62 7.32 31.51 26.80
C GLY A 62 8.24 32.74 26.75
N GLN A 63 7.69 33.89 26.33
CA GLN A 63 8.22 35.24 26.61
C GLN A 63 7.04 36.12 27.01
#